data_AF-A0A822Y751-F1
#
_entry.id   AF-A0A822Y751-F1
#
_cell.length_a   1.000
_cell.length_b   1.000
_cell.length_c   1.000
_cell.angle_alpha   90.00
_cell.angle_beta   90.00
_cell.angle_gamma   90.00
#
_symmetry.space_group_name_H-M   'P 1'
#
loop_
_entity.id
_entity.type
_entity.pdbx_description
1 polymer ?
#
loop_
_entity_poly.entity_id
_entity_poly.type
_entity_poly.pdbx_seq_one_letter_code
_entity_poly.pdbx_strand_id
1 'polypeptide(L)'
;MKKAGSSLRLRRRPYNVILFDEVEKAHISVFNTLLQVLDDGRLADGQGRTVDFTNTVIIMTSNLGAEHLLAELMGKCTIQSARERVMQEVRRHFRPKLLNRVDEIVVFDPLPSCRVV
;
A
#
# COMPACT_ATOMS: atom_id res chain seq x y z
N MET A 1 -15.20 -42.70 17.01
CA MET A 1 -15.85 -41.74 17.95
C MET A 1 -14.81 -40.80 18.54
N LYS A 2 -14.70 -39.57 18.01
CA LYS A 2 -14.57 -38.26 18.70
C LYS A 2 -14.05 -37.21 17.71
N LYS A 3 -14.90 -36.19 17.50
CA LYS A 3 -14.71 -35.00 16.67
C LYS A 3 -13.76 -33.99 17.34
N ALA A 4 -13.20 -33.10 16.51
CA ALA A 4 -13.33 -31.63 16.60
C ALA A 4 -11.99 -30.86 16.56
N GLY A 5 -11.80 -30.14 15.44
CA GLY A 5 -11.50 -28.70 15.41
C GLY A 5 -10.23 -28.21 16.09
N SER A 6 -9.15 -28.08 15.33
CA SER A 6 -8.03 -27.16 15.64
C SER A 6 -8.04 -25.93 14.74
N SER A 7 -9.23 -25.42 14.40
CA SER A 7 -9.47 -24.09 13.80
C SER A 7 -9.18 -22.92 14.78
N LEU A 8 -8.45 -23.17 15.86
CA LEU A 8 -8.49 -22.36 17.10
C LEU A 8 -7.14 -21.75 17.49
N ARG A 9 -6.27 -21.45 16.53
CA ARG A 9 -5.04 -20.67 16.79
C ARG A 9 -5.06 -19.23 16.26
N LEU A 10 -6.20 -18.72 15.79
CA LEU A 10 -6.31 -17.37 15.20
C LEU A 10 -7.28 -16.43 15.95
N ARG A 11 -7.56 -16.63 17.23
CA ARG A 11 -8.53 -15.79 17.98
C ARG A 11 -7.92 -14.60 18.75
N ARG A 12 -6.67 -14.18 18.50
CA ARG A 12 -6.02 -13.10 19.29
C ARG A 12 -5.07 -12.15 18.53
N ARG A 13 -5.32 -11.87 17.25
CA ARG A 13 -4.78 -10.64 16.61
C ARG A 13 -5.92 -9.89 15.93
N PRO A 14 -6.64 -9.03 16.68
CA PRO A 14 -7.84 -8.35 16.21
C PRO A 14 -7.59 -7.29 15.12
N TYR A 15 -6.33 -7.05 14.77
CA TYR A 15 -5.89 -6.16 13.71
C TYR A 15 -4.69 -6.78 13.01
N ASN A 16 -4.76 -6.85 11.68
CA ASN A 16 -3.62 -7.27 10.86
C ASN A 16 -3.08 -6.07 10.11
N VAL A 17 -1.77 -6.06 9.87
CA VAL A 17 -1.13 -5.09 8.97
C VAL A 17 -0.53 -5.88 7.82
N ILE A 18 -0.87 -5.50 6.59
CA ILE A 18 -0.30 -6.06 5.37
C ILE A 18 0.51 -4.96 4.71
N LEU A 19 1.78 -5.24 4.43
CA LEU A 19 2.68 -4.35 3.72
C LEU A 19 2.90 -4.88 2.31
N PHE A 20 2.61 -4.07 1.30
CA PHE A 20 3.03 -4.28 -0.07
C PHE A 20 4.21 -3.38 -0.35
N ASP A 21 5.38 -4.00 -0.56
CA ASP A 21 6.57 -3.26 -0.89
C ASP A 21 6.78 -3.16 -2.40
N GLU A 22 7.38 -2.04 -2.82
CA GLU A 22 7.62 -1.67 -4.23
C GLU A 22 6.44 -1.95 -5.15
N VAL A 23 5.25 -1.49 -4.75
CA VAL A 23 4.00 -1.87 -5.40
C VAL A 23 3.96 -1.45 -6.88
N GLU A 24 4.77 -0.47 -7.31
CA GLU A 24 4.91 -0.08 -8.71
C GLU A 24 5.42 -1.21 -9.62
N LYS A 25 6.17 -2.18 -9.08
CA LYS A 25 6.69 -3.33 -9.82
C LYS A 25 5.68 -4.48 -9.90
N ALA A 26 4.56 -4.39 -9.19
CA ALA A 26 3.58 -5.46 -9.13
C ALA A 26 2.87 -5.68 -10.49
N HIS A 27 2.57 -6.94 -10.79
CA HIS A 27 1.85 -7.30 -12.01
C HIS A 27 0.38 -6.86 -11.94
N ILE A 28 -0.25 -6.63 -13.10
CA ILE A 28 -1.60 -6.09 -13.21
C ILE A 28 -2.68 -6.93 -12.52
N SER A 29 -2.46 -8.25 -12.44
CA SER A 29 -3.33 -9.18 -11.74
C SER A 29 -3.40 -8.90 -10.24
N VAL A 30 -2.28 -8.46 -9.63
CA VAL A 30 -2.22 -8.13 -8.20
C VAL A 30 -3.12 -6.93 -7.91
N PHE A 31 -3.09 -5.90 -8.76
CA PHE A 31 -3.96 -4.73 -8.60
C PHE A 31 -5.44 -5.06 -8.73
N ASN A 32 -5.83 -5.99 -9.61
CA ASN A 32 -7.23 -6.40 -9.73
C ASN A 32 -7.72 -7.08 -8.44
N THR A 33 -6.88 -7.93 -7.84
CA THR A 33 -7.15 -8.56 -6.55
C THR A 33 -7.19 -7.53 -5.42
N LEU A 34 -6.25 -6.58 -5.41
CA LEU A 34 -6.23 -5.51 -4.41
C LEU A 34 -7.47 -4.62 -4.49
N LEU A 35 -7.94 -4.28 -5.70
CA LEU A 35 -9.17 -3.52 -5.87
C LEU A 35 -10.36 -4.23 -5.22
N GLN A 36 -10.48 -5.54 -5.39
CA GLN A 36 -11.54 -6.32 -4.74
C GLN A 36 -11.43 -6.28 -3.21
N VAL A 37 -10.21 -6.38 -2.67
CA VAL A 37 -9.97 -6.31 -1.23
C VAL A 37 -10.30 -4.92 -0.68
N LEU A 38 -9.89 -3.85 -1.38
CA LEU A 38 -10.14 -2.46 -0.99
C LEU A 38 -11.61 -2.05 -1.15
N ASP A 39 -12.34 -2.66 -2.08
CA ASP A 39 -13.78 -2.41 -2.30
C ASP A 39 -14.66 -3.13 -1.26
N ASP A 40 -14.55 -4.46 -1.16
CA ASP A 40 -15.50 -5.29 -0.41
C ASP A 40 -14.98 -5.70 0.98
N GLY A 41 -13.72 -5.39 1.30
CA GLY A 41 -13.06 -5.85 2.52
C GLY A 41 -12.94 -7.37 2.59
N ARG A 42 -13.13 -8.08 1.46
CA ARG A 42 -13.18 -9.54 1.39
C ARG A 42 -12.54 -10.05 0.11
N LEU A 43 -11.81 -11.15 0.22
CA LEU A 43 -11.27 -11.85 -0.94
C LEU A 43 -11.80 -13.27 -0.97
N ALA A 44 -12.44 -13.63 -2.09
CA ALA A 44 -12.83 -15.01 -2.35
C ALA A 44 -11.74 -15.70 -3.17
N ASP A 45 -11.27 -16.84 -2.70
CA ASP A 45 -10.43 -17.75 -3.48
C ASP A 45 -11.30 -18.57 -4.46
N GLY A 46 -10.70 -19.09 -5.53
CA GLY A 46 -11.37 -19.94 -6.52
C GLY A 46 -11.96 -21.24 -5.96
N GLN A 47 -11.57 -21.62 -4.73
CA GLN A 47 -12.11 -22.75 -3.98
C GLN A 47 -13.34 -22.38 -3.12
N GLY A 48 -13.88 -21.17 -3.24
CA GLY A 48 -15.06 -20.71 -2.51
C GLY A 48 -14.81 -20.36 -1.04
N ARG A 49 -13.53 -20.19 -0.65
CA ARG A 49 -13.16 -19.71 0.69
C ARG A 49 -13.07 -18.19 0.65
N THR A 50 -13.77 -17.53 1.56
CA THR A 50 -13.72 -16.06 1.70
C THR A 50 -12.87 -15.68 2.91
N VAL A 51 -11.89 -14.81 2.68
CA VAL A 51 -11.05 -14.20 3.73
C VAL A 51 -11.55 -12.78 3.97
N ASP A 52 -11.70 -12.42 5.25
CA ASP A 52 -12.17 -11.09 5.68
C ASP A 52 -10.97 -10.18 6.03
N PHE A 53 -10.95 -9.00 5.43
CA PHE A 53 -9.95 -7.94 5.58
C PHE A 53 -10.50 -6.70 6.31
N THR A 54 -11.75 -6.72 6.80
CA THR A 54 -12.40 -5.57 7.48
C THR A 54 -11.56 -5.00 8.64
N ASN A 55 -10.79 -5.84 9.34
CA ASN A 55 -9.91 -5.46 10.43
C ASN A 55 -8.42 -5.49 10.02
N THR A 56 -8.12 -5.11 8.78
CA THR A 56 -6.75 -5.12 8.24
C THR A 56 -6.35 -3.74 7.73
N VAL A 57 -5.21 -3.25 8.19
CA VAL A 57 -4.57 -2.05 7.61
C VAL A 57 -3.67 -2.50 6.48
N ILE A 58 -3.89 -1.95 5.30
CA ILE A 58 -3.06 -2.20 4.12
C ILE A 58 -2.15 -0.99 3.92
N ILE A 59 -0.84 -1.23 3.97
CA ILE A 59 0.19 -0.25 3.70
C ILE A 59 0.85 -0.62 2.38
N MET A 60 1.01 0.35 1.49
CA MET A 60 1.71 0.16 0.23
C MET A 60 2.86 1.16 0.16
N THR A 61 4.06 0.69 -0.13
CA THR A 61 5.23 1.54 -0.37
C THR A 61 5.54 1.57 -1.86
N SER A 62 6.01 2.72 -2.33
CA SER A 62 6.44 2.90 -3.70
C SER A 62 7.62 3.85 -3.77
N ASN A 63 8.57 3.54 -4.64
CA ASN A 63 9.74 4.38 -4.89
C ASN A 63 9.56 5.35 -6.07
N LEU A 64 8.34 5.46 -6.62
CA LEU A 64 8.05 6.37 -7.74
C LEU A 64 8.30 7.83 -7.38
N GLY A 65 9.02 8.53 -8.25
CA GLY A 65 9.29 9.96 -8.11
C GLY A 65 10.28 10.33 -6.99
N ALA A 66 10.91 9.36 -6.32
CA ALA A 66 11.86 9.63 -5.23
C ALA A 66 13.03 10.54 -5.67
N GLU A 67 13.43 10.47 -6.93
CA GLU A 67 14.43 11.34 -7.56
C GLU A 67 14.05 12.84 -7.54
N HIS A 68 12.76 13.17 -7.58
CA HIS A 68 12.29 14.55 -7.52
C HIS A 68 12.43 15.14 -6.11
N LEU A 69 12.34 14.30 -5.07
CA LEU A 69 12.57 14.70 -3.69
C LEU A 69 14.06 14.91 -3.41
N LEU A 70 14.94 14.13 -4.05
CA LEU A 70 16.40 14.37 -3.96
C LEU A 70 16.84 15.69 -4.61
N ALA A 71 16.13 16.14 -5.65
CA ALA A 71 16.41 17.43 -6.28
C ALA A 71 16.13 18.63 -5.35
N GLU A 72 15.20 18.49 -4.41
CA GLU A 72 14.90 19.49 -3.38
C GLU A 72 16.07 19.65 -2.39
N LEU A 73 16.68 18.54 -1.95
CA LEU A 73 17.88 18.57 -1.11
C LEU A 73 19.07 19.29 -1.77
N MET A 74 19.10 19.32 -3.11
CA MET A 74 20.10 20.07 -3.89
C MET A 74 19.75 21.55 -4.07
N GLY A 75 18.67 22.04 -3.46
CA GLY A 75 18.20 23.42 -3.56
C GLY A 75 17.61 23.79 -4.94
N LYS A 76 17.30 22.81 -5.78
CA LYS A 76 16.86 23.05 -7.17
C LYS A 76 15.36 23.34 -7.30
N CYS A 77 14.56 23.00 -6.30
CA CYS A 77 13.12 23.21 -6.29
C CYS A 77 12.59 23.30 -4.86
N THR A 78 11.38 23.84 -4.70
CA THR A 78 10.67 23.85 -3.42
C THR A 78 10.08 22.47 -3.11
N ILE A 79 9.92 22.15 -1.83
CA ILE A 79 9.31 20.89 -1.37
C ILE A 79 7.90 20.67 -1.94
N GLN A 80 7.13 21.74 -2.07
CA GLN A 80 5.80 21.69 -2.67
C GLN A 80 5.85 21.27 -4.14
N SER A 81 6.76 21.87 -4.92
CA SER A 81 6.96 21.50 -6.33
C SER A 81 7.47 20.08 -6.50
N ALA A 82 8.36 19.62 -5.60
CA ALA A 82 8.84 18.25 -5.60
C ALA A 82 7.71 17.24 -5.33
N ARG A 83 6.88 17.48 -4.31
CA ARG A 83 5.70 16.64 -3.99
C ARG A 83 4.70 16.59 -5.13
N GLU A 84 4.45 17.72 -5.81
CA GLU A 84 3.57 17.75 -6.99
C GLU A 84 4.09 16.87 -8.13
N ARG A 85 5.40 16.88 -8.38
CA ARG A 85 6.03 16.01 -9.39
C ARG A 85 5.93 14.53 -9.01
N VAL A 86 6.17 14.19 -7.75
CA VAL A 86 5.97 12.81 -7.24
C VAL A 86 4.53 12.37 -7.49
N MET A 87 3.55 13.19 -7.10
CA MET A 87 2.14 12.88 -7.30
C MET A 87 1.75 12.78 -8.77
N GLN A 88 2.42 13.52 -9.67
CA GLN A 88 2.23 13.40 -11.10
C GLN A 88 2.68 12.03 -11.62
N GLU A 89 3.85 11.54 -11.18
CA GLU A 89 4.35 10.21 -11.54
C GLU A 89 3.47 9.09 -10.98
N VAL A 90 3.04 9.21 -9.72
CA VAL A 90 2.08 8.27 -9.10
C VAL A 90 0.78 8.19 -9.90
N ARG A 91 0.22 9.33 -10.34
CA ARG A 91 -1.00 9.40 -11.16
C ARG A 91 -0.80 8.87 -12.59
N ARG A 92 0.41 8.91 -13.12
CA ARG A 92 0.76 8.34 -14.43
C ARG A 92 0.88 6.83 -14.37
N HIS A 93 1.50 6.31 -13.31
CA HIS A 93 1.74 4.88 -13.14
C HIS A 93 0.50 4.12 -12.66
N PHE A 94 -0.15 4.62 -11.61
CA PHE A 94 -1.31 3.96 -11.03
C PHE A 94 -2.62 4.45 -11.65
N ARG A 95 -3.52 3.50 -11.88
CA ARG A 95 -4.85 3.80 -12.41
C ARG A 95 -5.63 4.65 -11.39
N PRO A 96 -6.38 5.68 -11.83
CA PRO A 96 -7.23 6.48 -10.94
C PRO A 96 -8.18 5.64 -10.09
N LYS A 97 -8.66 4.51 -10.63
CA LYS A 97 -9.52 3.57 -9.88
C LYS A 97 -8.86 3.05 -8.60
N LEU A 98 -7.56 2.78 -8.61
CA LEU A 98 -6.84 2.33 -7.41
C LEU A 98 -6.63 3.49 -6.42
N LEU A 99 -6.17 4.64 -6.93
CA LEU A 99 -5.90 5.82 -6.10
C LEU A 99 -7.16 6.32 -5.39
N ASN A 100 -8.32 6.22 -6.02
CA ASN A 100 -9.61 6.58 -5.43
C ASN A 100 -10.09 5.60 -4.34
N ARG A 101 -9.41 4.47 -4.14
CA ARG A 101 -9.68 3.50 -3.05
C ARG A 101 -8.66 3.56 -1.92
N VAL A 102 -7.61 4.33 -2.09
CA VAL A 102 -6.63 4.57 -1.02
C VAL A 102 -7.13 5.74 -0.20
N ASP A 103 -7.23 5.56 1.11
CA ASP A 103 -7.72 6.59 2.02
C ASP A 103 -6.76 7.79 2.09
N GLU A 104 -5.46 7.53 2.19
CA GLU A 104 -4.43 8.56 2.32
C GLU A 104 -3.15 8.16 1.56
N ILE A 105 -2.56 9.13 0.84
CA ILE A 105 -1.27 8.99 0.17
C ILE A 105 -0.27 9.90 0.90
N VAL A 106 0.72 9.29 1.55
CA VAL A 106 1.76 9.99 2.31
C VAL A 106 3.03 10.05 1.47
N VAL A 107 3.52 11.27 1.21
CA VAL A 107 4.83 11.48 0.59
C VAL A 107 5.85 11.72 1.70
N PHE A 108 6.88 10.87 1.76
CA PHE A 108 7.93 11.00 2.76
C PHE A 108 8.94 12.06 2.36
N ASP A 109 9.26 12.94 3.29
CA ASP A 109 10.35 13.89 3.11
C ASP A 109 11.71 13.18 3.25
N PRO A 110 12.73 13.61 2.50
CA PRO A 110 14.06 13.05 2.64
C PRO A 110 14.59 13.22 4.07
N LEU A 111 15.32 12.20 4.54
CA LEU A 111 15.90 12.25 5.88
C LEU A 111 16.99 13.33 5.94
N PRO A 112 16.97 14.21 6.96
CA PRO A 112 18.07 15.14 7.17
C PRO A 112 19.33 14.35 7.56
N SER A 113 20.49 14.82 7.11
CA SER A 113 21.81 14.20 7.31
C SER A 113 22.16 13.91 8.78
N CYS A 114 21.51 14.56 9.73
CA CYS A 114 21.73 14.44 11.17
C CYS A 114 20.84 13.37 11.85
N ARG A 115 19.94 12.69 11.12
CA ARG A 115 18.87 11.86 11.73
C ARG A 115 18.90 10.40 11.29
N VAL A 116 20.08 9.81 11.25
CA VAL A 116 20.24 8.36 11.14
C VAL A 116 21.06 7.93 12.36
N VAL A 117 20.40 7.22 13.29
CA VAL A 117 21.01 6.66 14.51
C VAL A 117 21.44 5.23 14.21
#